data_AF-A0A8C5LK94-F1
#
_entry.id   AF-A0A8C5LK94-F1
#
_cell.length_a   1.000
_cell.length_b   1.000
_cell.length_c   1.000
_cell.angle_alpha   90.00
_cell.angle_beta   90.00
_cell.angle_gamma   90.00
#
_symmetry.space_group_name_H-M   'P 1'
#
loop_
_entity.id
_entity.type
_entity.pdbx_description
1 polymer ?
#
loop_
_entity_poly.entity_id
_entity_poly.type
_entity_poly.pdbx_seq_one_letter_code
_entity_poly.pdbx_strand_id
1 'polypeptide(L)'
;RNQTSISQWVPVCTQLVPVSLAQGQWCRSLSSTSQKIKLAALRMYTSCVEKTDFEEFFLRCQMPDTFNSWFLITLLHVWMCLVRMKQEGRSGKYMCRIIVHFMWEDVEQRGRVMGGILSDDHGLAAALWRTFFNQKCEDPRQLELLVEYVRKQMQYLDSINGEDLLLTGEVSWRPLVEKNPQSILKPRAPTYNDEGL
;
A
#
# COMPACT_ATOMS: atom_id res chain seq x y z
N ARG A 1 -41.15 8.34 1.39
CA ARG A 1 -40.39 9.46 0.76
C ARG A 1 -39.55 10.05 1.89
N ASN A 2 -38.24 9.87 2.02
CA ASN A 2 -37.20 9.42 1.11
C ASN A 2 -36.26 8.45 1.85
N GLN A 3 -36.02 7.29 1.25
CA GLN A 3 -34.86 6.46 1.53
C GLN A 3 -33.66 7.17 0.91
N THR A 4 -32.73 7.67 1.72
CA THR A 4 -31.39 8.00 1.26
C THR A 4 -30.62 6.70 1.13
N SER A 5 -30.46 6.27 -0.11
CA SER A 5 -29.83 5.05 -0.59
C SER A 5 -28.51 4.74 0.13
N ILE A 6 -28.51 3.70 0.96
CA ILE A 6 -27.31 3.06 1.54
C ILE A 6 -26.71 2.12 0.49
N SER A 7 -26.40 2.67 -0.69
CA SER A 7 -25.90 1.90 -1.84
C SER A 7 -24.65 2.52 -2.47
N GLN A 8 -23.98 3.44 -1.77
CA GLN A 8 -22.74 4.08 -2.24
C GLN A 8 -21.47 3.60 -1.51
N TRP A 9 -21.56 2.61 -0.62
CA TRP A 9 -20.40 2.13 0.15
C TRP A 9 -20.21 0.62 -0.04
N VAL A 10 -19.72 0.26 -1.22
CA VAL A 10 -19.14 -1.06 -1.48
C VAL A 10 -17.64 -1.00 -1.10
N PRO A 11 -17.01 -2.06 -0.56
CA PRO A 11 -15.68 -1.98 0.02
C PRO A 11 -14.61 -1.55 -0.99
N VAL A 12 -13.85 -0.52 -0.64
CA VAL A 12 -12.87 0.16 -1.49
C VAL A 12 -11.73 -0.79 -1.94
N CYS A 13 -11.41 -1.86 -1.22
CA CYS A 13 -10.31 -2.77 -1.61
C CYS A 13 -10.71 -3.85 -2.64
N THR A 14 -11.99 -4.21 -2.74
CA THR A 14 -12.49 -5.20 -3.71
C THR A 14 -12.90 -4.61 -5.05
N GLN A 15 -13.11 -3.28 -5.14
CA GLN A 15 -13.47 -2.59 -6.40
C GLN A 15 -12.38 -1.70 -6.99
N LEU A 16 -11.28 -1.44 -6.25
CA LEU A 16 -10.19 -0.67 -6.81
C LEU A 16 -9.36 -1.54 -7.77
N VAL A 17 -9.71 -1.34 -9.04
CA VAL A 17 -9.00 -1.75 -10.26
C VAL A 17 -9.38 -3.16 -10.72
N PRO A 18 -10.29 -3.30 -11.71
CA PRO A 18 -10.13 -4.38 -12.68
C PRO A 18 -8.72 -4.20 -13.23
N VAL A 19 -7.89 -5.25 -13.31
CA VAL A 19 -6.60 -5.18 -13.99
C VAL A 19 -6.86 -4.64 -15.40
N SER A 20 -6.73 -3.32 -15.57
CA SER A 20 -7.28 -2.61 -16.72
C SER A 20 -6.36 -2.89 -17.89
N LEU A 21 -6.87 -3.70 -18.81
CA LEU A 21 -6.67 -3.58 -20.25
C LEU A 21 -5.22 -3.42 -20.74
N ALA A 22 -4.27 -4.13 -20.15
CA ALA A 22 -3.10 -4.59 -20.91
C ALA A 22 -3.44 -5.77 -21.86
N GLN A 23 -4.73 -6.10 -22.04
CA GLN A 23 -5.19 -7.15 -22.97
C GLN A 23 -5.19 -6.71 -24.46
N GLY A 24 -4.98 -5.42 -24.76
CA GLY A 24 -5.15 -4.91 -26.13
C GLY A 24 -3.95 -5.04 -27.09
N GLN A 25 -2.73 -5.28 -26.60
CA GLN A 25 -1.52 -5.09 -27.44
C GLN A 25 -0.61 -6.32 -27.57
N TRP A 26 -1.03 -7.48 -27.08
CA TRP A 26 -0.19 -8.70 -27.07
C TRP A 26 -0.63 -9.80 -28.05
N CYS A 27 -1.67 -9.57 -28.85
CA CYS A 27 -2.16 -10.52 -29.85
C CYS A 27 -1.84 -10.09 -31.28
N ARG A 28 -0.55 -9.97 -31.64
CA ARG A 28 -0.10 -10.12 -33.03
C ARG A 28 1.28 -10.81 -33.08
N SER A 29 1.31 -11.93 -33.80
CA SER A 29 2.49 -12.72 -34.20
C SER A 29 3.13 -13.64 -33.15
N LEU A 30 3.61 -14.79 -33.63
CA LEU A 30 4.21 -15.93 -32.93
C LEU A 30 4.83 -15.59 -31.57
N SER A 31 4.12 -15.90 -30.48
CA SER A 31 4.60 -15.56 -29.14
C SER A 31 5.65 -16.57 -28.66
N SER A 32 6.83 -16.05 -28.32
CA SER A 32 7.92 -16.81 -27.68
C SER A 32 7.41 -17.54 -26.44
N THR A 33 8.03 -18.68 -26.09
CA THR A 33 7.72 -19.43 -24.86
C THR A 33 7.73 -18.52 -23.62
N SER A 34 8.60 -17.51 -23.59
CA SER A 34 8.66 -16.50 -22.53
C SER A 34 7.39 -15.63 -22.43
N GLN A 35 6.80 -15.21 -23.56
CA GLN A 35 5.54 -14.45 -23.56
C GLN A 35 4.37 -15.30 -23.05
N LYS A 36 4.34 -16.59 -23.40
CA LYS A 36 3.32 -17.52 -22.88
C LYS A 36 3.42 -17.67 -21.36
N ILE A 37 4.63 -17.78 -20.81
CA ILE A 37 4.86 -17.85 -19.36
C ILE A 37 4.44 -16.55 -18.68
N LYS A 38 4.75 -15.37 -19.25
CA LYS A 38 4.29 -14.08 -18.71
C LYS A 38 2.76 -13.99 -18.62
N LEU A 39 2.05 -14.40 -19.69
CA LEU A 39 0.59 -14.40 -19.71
C LEU A 39 0.01 -15.38 -18.69
N ALA A 40 0.60 -16.58 -18.55
CA ALA A 40 0.19 -17.54 -17.54
C ALA A 40 0.44 -17.02 -16.12
N ALA A 41 1.56 -16.35 -15.87
CA ALA A 41 1.90 -15.74 -14.59
C ALA A 41 0.89 -14.66 -14.20
N LEU A 42 0.54 -13.78 -15.14
CA LEU A 42 -0.48 -12.76 -14.94
C LEU A 42 -1.81 -13.40 -14.55
N ARG A 43 -2.29 -14.38 -15.33
CA ARG A 43 -3.54 -15.10 -15.04
C ARG A 43 -3.53 -15.77 -13.67
N MET A 44 -2.41 -16.36 -13.27
CA MET A 44 -2.25 -16.99 -11.95
C MET A 44 -2.33 -15.96 -10.83
N TYR A 45 -1.65 -14.83 -10.97
CA TYR A 45 -1.73 -13.73 -10.00
C TYR A 45 -3.14 -13.13 -9.92
N THR A 46 -3.75 -12.80 -11.06
CA THR A 46 -5.13 -12.32 -11.15
C THR A 46 -6.10 -13.29 -10.47
N SER A 47 -5.91 -14.60 -10.62
CA SER A 47 -6.72 -15.59 -9.90
C SER A 47 -6.60 -15.50 -8.39
N CYS A 48 -5.44 -15.09 -7.85
CA CYS A 48 -5.25 -14.93 -6.41
C CYS A 48 -5.99 -13.71 -5.85
N VAL A 49 -6.22 -12.68 -6.67
CA VAL A 49 -6.80 -11.39 -6.25
C VAL A 49 -8.27 -11.25 -6.65
N GLU A 50 -8.69 -11.75 -7.81
CA GLU A 50 -10.05 -11.57 -8.32
C GLU A 50 -10.98 -12.77 -8.03
N LYS A 51 -10.42 -13.97 -7.82
CA LYS A 51 -11.23 -15.19 -7.61
C LYS A 51 -11.24 -15.68 -6.16
N THR A 52 -10.47 -15.05 -5.28
CA THR A 52 -10.45 -15.37 -3.85
C THR A 52 -11.61 -14.66 -3.17
N ASP A 53 -12.35 -15.38 -2.33
CA ASP A 53 -13.41 -14.80 -1.51
C ASP A 53 -12.81 -14.18 -0.24
N PHE A 54 -12.34 -12.93 -0.36
CA PHE A 54 -11.72 -12.20 0.75
C PHE A 54 -12.68 -11.97 1.91
N GLU A 55 -13.98 -11.81 1.64
CA GLU A 55 -14.99 -11.53 2.66
C GLU A 55 -15.13 -12.71 3.63
N GLU A 56 -15.13 -13.95 3.13
CA GLU A 56 -15.16 -15.14 3.98
C GLU A 56 -13.89 -15.24 4.86
N PHE A 57 -12.71 -14.91 4.34
CA PHE A 57 -11.49 -14.84 5.15
C PHE A 57 -11.58 -13.75 6.23
N PHE A 58 -12.07 -12.57 5.89
CA PHE A 58 -12.25 -11.48 6.86
C PHE A 58 -13.20 -11.90 7.99
N LEU A 59 -14.34 -12.50 7.64
CA LEU A 59 -15.34 -12.95 8.60
C LEU A 59 -14.81 -14.08 9.49
N ARG A 60 -14.26 -15.14 8.89
CA ARG A 60 -13.86 -16.36 9.62
C ARG A 60 -12.58 -16.19 10.42
N CYS A 61 -11.63 -15.44 9.88
CA CYS A 61 -10.35 -15.18 10.54
C CYS A 61 -10.39 -13.91 11.40
N GLN A 62 -11.55 -13.25 11.52
CA GLN A 62 -11.73 -12.01 12.28
C GLN A 62 -10.72 -10.93 11.87
N MET A 63 -10.43 -10.86 10.57
CA MET A 63 -9.49 -9.89 10.03
C MET A 63 -10.23 -8.60 9.67
N PRO A 64 -9.66 -7.43 10.00
CA PRO A 64 -10.29 -6.16 9.68
C PRO A 64 -10.23 -5.91 8.17
N ASP A 65 -11.28 -5.34 7.58
CA ASP A 65 -11.29 -4.99 6.14
C ASP A 65 -10.35 -3.80 5.88
N THR A 66 -9.08 -4.12 5.62
CA THR A 66 -7.98 -3.18 5.42
C THR A 66 -7.04 -3.68 4.32
N PHE A 67 -6.22 -2.76 3.79
CA PHE A 67 -5.17 -3.10 2.83
C PHE A 67 -4.21 -4.17 3.36
N ASN A 68 -3.90 -4.13 4.66
CA ASN A 68 -3.03 -5.12 5.29
C ASN A 68 -3.65 -6.53 5.25
N SER A 69 -4.93 -6.67 5.59
CA SER A 69 -5.62 -7.97 5.54
C SER A 69 -5.72 -8.50 4.11
N TRP A 70 -6.03 -7.64 3.14
CA TRP A 70 -5.99 -7.99 1.71
C TRP A 70 -4.59 -8.48 1.28
N PHE A 71 -3.53 -7.77 1.69
CA PHE A 71 -2.16 -8.12 1.36
C PHE A 71 -1.75 -9.47 1.95
N LEU A 72 -2.11 -9.75 3.21
CA LEU A 72 -1.81 -11.03 3.88
C LEU A 72 -2.50 -12.22 3.18
N ILE A 73 -3.78 -12.10 2.84
CA ILE A 73 -4.50 -13.15 2.09
C ILE A 73 -3.88 -13.33 0.70
N THR A 74 -3.59 -12.23 -0.01
CA THR A 74 -2.98 -12.28 -1.34
C THR A 74 -1.60 -12.94 -1.29
N LEU A 75 -0.76 -12.56 -0.32
CA LEU A 75 0.56 -13.13 -0.08
C LEU A 75 0.48 -14.64 0.19
N LEU A 76 -0.52 -15.09 0.97
CA LEU A 76 -0.75 -16.52 1.23
C LEU A 76 -1.06 -17.28 -0.07
N HIS A 77 -1.96 -16.78 -0.90
CA HIS A 77 -2.32 -17.41 -2.18
C HIS A 77 -1.14 -17.45 -3.15
N VAL A 78 -0.44 -16.32 -3.28
CA VAL A 78 0.76 -16.23 -4.10
C VAL A 78 1.82 -17.20 -3.60
N TRP A 79 2.07 -17.28 -2.29
CA TRP A 79 3.04 -18.22 -1.71
C TRP A 79 2.74 -19.67 -2.11
N MET A 80 1.47 -20.11 -2.02
CA MET A 80 1.07 -21.45 -2.47
C MET A 80 1.36 -21.68 -3.96
N CYS A 81 1.07 -20.69 -4.83
CA CYS A 81 1.41 -20.74 -6.25
C CYS A 81 2.92 -20.84 -6.48
N LEU A 82 3.72 -20.06 -5.76
CA LEU A 82 5.18 -20.06 -5.88
C LEU A 82 5.77 -21.41 -5.44
N VAL A 83 5.29 -21.99 -4.33
CA VAL A 83 5.71 -23.32 -3.86
C VAL A 83 5.47 -24.38 -4.93
N ARG A 84 4.32 -24.33 -5.62
CA ARG A 84 4.01 -25.25 -6.71
C ARG A 84 4.88 -25.00 -7.94
N MET A 85 5.08 -23.76 -8.36
CA MET A 85 5.86 -23.41 -9.55
C MET A 85 7.36 -23.65 -9.40
N LYS A 86 7.91 -23.56 -8.19
CA LYS A 86 9.33 -23.88 -7.93
C LYS A 86 9.73 -25.31 -8.30
N GLN A 87 8.76 -26.22 -8.39
CA GLN A 87 8.97 -27.62 -8.79
C GLN A 87 9.14 -27.79 -10.32
N GLU A 88 8.76 -26.79 -11.13
CA GLU A 88 8.78 -26.82 -12.61
C GLU A 88 10.14 -26.39 -13.21
N GLY A 89 11.24 -26.54 -12.47
CA GLY A 89 12.58 -26.24 -12.95
C GLY A 89 12.80 -24.77 -13.35
N ARG A 90 13.49 -24.54 -14.48
CA ARG A 90 13.86 -23.17 -14.93
C ARG A 90 12.64 -22.32 -15.31
N SER A 91 11.69 -22.90 -16.04
CA SER A 91 10.46 -22.22 -16.46
C SER A 91 9.60 -21.84 -15.26
N GLY A 92 9.49 -22.74 -14.27
CA GLY A 92 8.82 -22.48 -13.00
C GLY A 92 9.44 -21.32 -12.21
N LYS A 93 10.75 -21.34 -12.04
CA LYS A 93 11.48 -20.23 -11.38
C LYS A 93 11.31 -18.90 -12.12
N TYR A 94 11.28 -18.92 -13.45
CA TYR A 94 11.01 -17.73 -14.25
C TYR A 94 9.58 -17.20 -14.02
N MET A 95 8.59 -18.10 -14.02
CA MET A 95 7.20 -17.76 -13.71
C MET A 95 7.05 -17.18 -12.30
N CYS A 96 7.71 -17.75 -11.29
CA CYS A 96 7.73 -17.23 -9.93
C CYS A 96 8.19 -15.77 -9.86
N ARG A 97 9.26 -15.42 -10.59
CA ARG A 97 9.76 -14.04 -10.64
C ARG A 97 8.74 -13.08 -11.23
N ILE A 98 8.01 -13.52 -12.24
CA ILE A 98 6.97 -12.70 -12.89
C ILE A 98 5.74 -12.54 -11.99
N ILE A 99 5.31 -13.59 -11.28
CA ILE A 99 4.20 -13.49 -10.32
C ILE A 99 4.52 -12.47 -9.23
N VAL A 100 5.73 -12.51 -8.66
CA VAL A 100 6.17 -11.55 -7.63
C VAL A 100 6.21 -10.13 -8.18
N HIS A 101 6.65 -9.95 -9.43
CA HIS A 101 6.62 -8.65 -10.10
C HIS A 101 5.20 -8.07 -10.17
N PHE A 102 4.24 -8.84 -10.69
CA PHE A 102 2.84 -8.38 -10.77
C PHE A 102 2.23 -8.11 -9.39
N MET A 103 2.57 -8.93 -8.39
CA MET A 103 2.13 -8.69 -7.02
C MET A 103 2.61 -7.35 -6.49
N TRP A 104 3.89 -7.02 -6.72
CA TRP A 104 4.45 -5.78 -6.23
C TRP A 104 3.90 -4.56 -7.00
N GLU A 105 3.72 -4.68 -8.31
CA GLU A 105 3.06 -3.63 -9.10
C GLU A 105 1.64 -3.32 -8.61
N ASP A 106 0.84 -4.33 -8.28
CA ASP A 106 -0.52 -4.14 -7.73
C ASP A 106 -0.48 -3.52 -6.33
N VAL A 107 0.44 -3.96 -5.46
CA VAL A 107 0.68 -3.37 -4.15
C VAL A 107 1.03 -1.89 -4.26
N GLU A 108 1.95 -1.52 -5.15
CA GLU A 108 2.32 -0.13 -5.38
C GLU A 108 1.16 0.68 -5.98
N GLN A 109 0.40 0.12 -6.92
CA GLN A 109 -0.73 0.80 -7.53
C GLN A 109 -1.85 1.06 -6.51
N ARG A 110 -2.22 0.06 -5.72
CA ARG A 110 -3.18 0.19 -4.62
C ARG A 110 -2.67 1.14 -3.54
N GLY A 111 -1.38 1.09 -3.23
CA GLY A 111 -0.69 2.02 -2.33
C GLY A 111 -0.76 3.46 -2.83
N ARG A 112 -0.56 3.70 -4.13
CA ARG A 112 -0.72 5.03 -4.76
C ARG A 112 -2.16 5.52 -4.75
N VAL A 113 -3.15 4.66 -4.97
CA VAL A 113 -4.57 5.05 -4.87
C VAL A 113 -4.93 5.38 -3.42
N MET A 114 -4.50 4.55 -2.47
CA MET A 114 -4.73 4.79 -1.05
C MET A 114 -3.99 6.05 -0.58
N GLY A 115 -2.75 6.26 -1.03
CA GLY A 115 -1.93 7.45 -0.80
C GLY A 115 -2.47 8.71 -1.46
N GLY A 116 -3.03 8.60 -2.67
CA GLY A 116 -3.71 9.68 -3.37
C GLY A 116 -5.01 10.09 -2.68
N ILE A 117 -5.71 9.15 -2.04
CA ILE A 117 -6.81 9.45 -1.11
C ILE A 117 -6.29 10.26 0.10
N LEU A 118 -5.05 10.03 0.58
CA LEU A 118 -4.44 10.84 1.65
C LEU A 118 -4.08 12.28 1.22
N SER A 119 -4.22 12.63 -0.06
CA SER A 119 -4.08 14.04 -0.48
C SER A 119 -5.24 14.91 0.03
N ASP A 120 -6.41 14.32 0.29
CA ASP A 120 -7.56 14.94 0.94
C ASP A 120 -7.66 14.48 2.41
N ASP A 121 -7.96 15.41 3.33
CA ASP A 121 -8.05 15.11 4.77
C ASP A 121 -9.17 14.13 5.08
N HIS A 122 -10.25 14.15 4.29
CA HIS A 122 -11.33 13.17 4.42
C HIS A 122 -10.84 11.75 4.12
N GLY A 123 -10.00 11.61 3.08
CA GLY A 123 -9.42 10.34 2.69
C GLY A 123 -8.37 9.83 3.68
N LEU A 124 -7.50 10.73 4.17
CA LEU A 124 -6.54 10.44 5.23
C LEU A 124 -7.24 10.00 6.52
N ALA A 125 -8.30 10.70 6.92
CA ALA A 125 -9.12 10.34 8.08
C ALA A 125 -9.75 8.95 7.90
N ALA A 126 -10.35 8.66 6.74
CA ALA A 126 -10.96 7.35 6.49
C ALA A 126 -9.94 6.19 6.51
N ALA A 127 -8.71 6.42 6.03
CA ALA A 127 -7.63 5.44 6.08
C ALA A 127 -7.15 5.20 7.52
N LEU A 128 -6.90 6.27 8.28
CA LEU A 128 -6.48 6.20 9.68
C LEU A 128 -7.56 5.56 10.56
N TRP A 129 -8.84 5.87 10.33
CA TRP A 129 -9.96 5.30 11.07
C TRP A 129 -10.10 3.78 10.87
N ARG A 130 -9.95 3.30 9.64
CA ARG A 130 -9.96 1.86 9.37
C ARG A 130 -8.74 1.15 9.95
N THR A 131 -7.58 1.80 9.91
CA THR A 131 -6.28 1.17 10.24
C THR A 131 -5.99 1.20 11.74
N PHE A 132 -6.05 2.37 12.38
CA PHE A 132 -5.70 2.53 13.79
C PHE A 132 -6.87 2.28 14.73
N PHE A 133 -8.09 2.55 14.27
CA PHE A 133 -9.29 2.46 15.11
C PHE A 133 -10.15 1.25 14.78
N ASN A 134 -9.78 0.42 13.79
CA ASN A 134 -10.57 -0.75 13.37
C ASN A 134 -12.07 -0.44 13.18
N GLN A 135 -12.36 0.70 12.53
CA GLN A 135 -13.72 1.21 12.33
C GLN A 135 -14.49 1.55 13.62
N LYS A 136 -13.81 1.64 14.76
CA LYS A 136 -14.36 1.98 16.08
C LYS A 136 -13.61 3.16 16.65
N CYS A 137 -14.16 4.36 16.44
CA CYS A 137 -13.63 5.57 17.05
C CYS A 137 -14.75 6.22 17.85
N GLU A 138 -14.62 6.22 19.17
CA GLU A 138 -15.62 6.78 20.09
C GLU A 138 -15.52 8.32 20.16
N ASP A 139 -14.32 8.88 19.96
CA ASP A 139 -14.07 10.32 19.93
C ASP A 139 -13.43 10.76 18.60
N PRO A 140 -14.18 11.43 17.71
CA PRO A 140 -13.69 11.95 16.43
C PRO A 140 -12.44 12.84 16.54
N ARG A 141 -12.20 13.48 17.69
CA ARG A 141 -11.01 14.32 17.93
C ARG A 141 -9.71 13.51 17.89
N GLN A 142 -9.76 12.23 18.27
CA GLN A 142 -8.58 11.36 18.20
C GLN A 142 -8.18 11.09 16.75
N LEU A 143 -9.16 10.97 15.87
CA LEU A 143 -8.92 10.81 14.43
C LEU A 143 -8.38 12.10 13.82
N GLU A 144 -8.98 13.24 14.16
CA GLU A 144 -8.53 14.57 13.74
C GLU A 144 -7.07 14.84 14.17
N LEU A 145 -6.72 14.50 15.41
CA LEU A 145 -5.36 14.65 15.94
C LEU A 145 -4.33 13.83 15.14
N LEU A 146 -4.68 12.60 14.76
CA LEU A 146 -3.81 11.75 13.93
C LEU A 146 -3.68 12.27 12.49
N VAL A 147 -4.77 12.79 11.91
CA VAL A 147 -4.76 13.43 10.59
C VAL A 147 -3.83 14.65 10.61
N GLU A 148 -4.00 15.55 11.60
CA GLU A 148 -3.17 16.74 11.77
C GLU A 148 -1.69 16.38 11.95
N TYR A 149 -1.40 15.37 12.78
CA TYR A 149 -0.04 14.87 12.99
C TYR A 149 0.61 14.39 11.71
N VAL A 150 -0.07 13.54 10.94
CA VAL A 150 0.46 13.02 9.68
C VAL A 150 0.74 14.16 8.70
N ARG A 151 -0.17 15.14 8.59
CA ARG A 151 0.05 16.31 7.73
C ARG A 151 1.28 17.12 8.12
N LYS A 152 1.41 17.44 9.41
CA LYS A 152 2.57 18.19 9.93
C LYS A 152 3.88 17.43 9.73
N GLN A 153 3.87 16.11 9.94
CA GLN A 153 5.05 15.29 9.80
C GLN A 153 5.48 15.16 8.33
N MET A 154 4.53 14.98 7.40
CA MET A 154 4.84 14.95 5.97
C MET A 154 5.39 16.28 5.47
N GLN A 155 4.77 17.40 5.85
CA GLN A 155 5.29 18.74 5.53
C GLN A 155 6.70 18.96 6.09
N TYR A 156 6.99 18.44 7.29
CA TYR A 156 8.33 18.51 7.86
C TYR A 156 9.31 17.67 7.06
N LEU A 157 8.99 16.42 6.74
CA LEU A 157 9.84 15.53 5.94
C LEU A 157 10.16 16.14 4.57
N ASP A 158 9.16 16.71 3.90
CA ASP A 158 9.32 17.39 2.60
C ASP A 158 10.22 18.64 2.69
N SER A 159 10.37 19.22 3.88
CA SER A 159 11.24 20.38 4.13
C SER A 159 12.69 20.03 4.46
N ILE A 160 13.02 18.75 4.71
CA ILE A 160 14.38 18.30 5.01
C ILE A 160 15.18 18.24 3.71
N ASN A 161 16.44 18.66 3.74
CA ASN A 161 17.35 18.49 2.61
C ASN A 161 17.57 17.00 2.32
N GLY A 162 17.31 16.59 1.08
CA GLY A 162 17.47 15.20 0.65
C GLY A 162 18.90 14.67 0.76
N GLU A 163 19.93 15.49 0.55
CA GLU A 163 21.33 15.06 0.67
C GLU A 163 21.69 14.73 2.12
N ASP A 164 21.31 15.59 3.07
CA ASP A 164 21.53 15.35 4.49
C ASP A 164 20.78 14.12 4.97
N LEU A 165 19.55 13.92 4.49
CA LEU A 165 18.74 12.75 4.83
C LEU A 165 19.33 11.46 4.27
N LEU A 166 19.90 11.48 3.06
CA LEU A 166 20.58 10.33 2.45
C LEU A 166 21.88 9.96 3.17
N LEU A 167 22.59 10.95 3.72
CA LEU A 167 23.84 10.74 4.45
C LEU A 167 23.63 10.30 5.89
N THR A 168 22.66 10.90 6.58
CA THR A 168 22.43 10.65 8.01
C THR A 168 21.40 9.55 8.27
N GLY A 169 20.37 9.46 7.42
CA GLY A 169 19.18 8.64 7.67
C GLY A 169 18.37 9.07 8.90
N GLU A 170 18.71 10.21 9.53
CA GLU A 170 18.09 10.66 10.77
C GLU A 170 16.83 11.48 10.52
N VAL A 171 15.72 11.04 11.11
CA VAL A 171 14.44 11.76 11.09
C VAL A 171 14.01 12.08 12.51
N SER A 172 13.84 13.37 12.80
CA SER A 172 13.24 13.83 14.05
C SER A 172 11.71 13.83 13.95
N TRP A 173 11.06 12.95 14.70
CA TRP A 173 9.60 12.84 14.71
C TRP A 173 8.99 13.90 15.65
N ARG A 174 8.01 14.66 15.15
CA ARG A 174 7.28 15.65 15.95
C ARG A 174 6.43 14.95 17.04
N PRO A 175 6.14 15.60 18.17
CA PRO A 175 5.19 15.05 19.13
C PRO A 175 3.76 15.07 18.57
N LEU A 176 2.95 14.06 18.92
CA LEU A 176 1.54 13.96 18.51
C LEU A 176 0.72 15.17 18.99
N VAL A 177 1.01 15.67 20.18
CA VAL A 177 0.39 16.88 20.76
C VAL A 177 1.47 17.93 20.93
N GLU A 178 1.41 19.00 20.13
CA GLU A 178 2.32 20.14 20.26
C GLU A 178 1.80 21.08 21.36
N LYS A 179 2.52 21.18 22.48
CA LYS A 179 2.22 22.17 23.53
C LYS A 179 2.73 23.58 23.19
N ASN A 180 3.64 23.70 22.21
CA ASN A 180 4.26 24.97 21.83
C ASN A 180 4.73 24.95 20.35
N PRO A 181 4.21 25.84 19.47
CA PRO A 181 4.40 25.79 18.01
C PRO A 181 5.82 26.13 17.49
N GLN A 182 6.80 26.43 18.37
CA GLN A 182 8.17 26.83 17.97
C GLN A 182 9.29 25.84 18.33
N SER A 183 8.98 24.63 18.81
CA SER A 183 9.99 23.73 19.41
C SER A 183 11.05 23.15 18.46
N ILE A 184 10.93 23.32 17.13
CA ILE A 184 11.81 22.67 16.14
C ILE A 184 12.55 23.67 15.23
N LEU A 185 12.54 24.98 15.53
CA LEU A 185 13.27 25.97 14.71
C LEU A 185 14.80 25.97 14.88
N LYS A 186 15.39 24.98 15.57
CA LYS A 186 16.85 24.83 15.59
C LYS A 186 17.24 23.43 15.13
N PRO A 187 17.58 23.26 13.84
CA PRO A 187 18.53 22.22 13.47
C PRO A 187 19.76 22.40 14.36
N ARG A 188 20.19 21.36 15.07
CA ARG A 188 21.55 21.34 15.61
C ARG A 188 22.46 21.41 14.41
N ALA A 189 23.20 22.51 14.27
CA ALA A 189 24.22 22.62 13.24
C ALA A 189 25.15 21.39 13.36
N PRO A 190 25.52 20.73 12.25
CA PRO A 190 26.50 19.67 12.31
C PRO A 190 27.80 20.28 12.85
N THR A 191 28.26 19.81 14.01
CA THR A 191 29.65 20.00 14.43
C THR A 191 30.50 19.13 13.51
N TYR A 192 30.85 19.67 12.36
CA TYR A 192 31.97 19.12 11.59
C TYR A 192 33.23 19.56 12.32
N ASN A 193 33.90 18.60 12.93
CA ASN A 193 35.17 18.83 13.59
C ASN A 193 36.20 18.97 12.45
N ASP A 194 36.51 20.20 12.06
CA ASP A 194 37.66 20.53 11.19
C ASP A 194 38.96 20.29 11.97
N GLU A 195 39.31 19.03 12.21
CA GLU A 195 40.65 18.62 12.67
C GLU A 195 40.93 17.21 12.11
N GLY A 196 41.71 17.13 11.03
CA GLY A 196 42.38 15.89 10.63
C GLY A 196 42.53 15.66 9.13
N LEU A 197 43.58 16.28 8.57
CA LEU A 197 44.32 15.79 7.40
C LEU A 197 44.74 14.32 7.55
#